data_AF-A0A1Q7WQN4-F1
#
_entry.id   AF-A0A1Q7WQN4-F1
#
_cell.length_a   1.000
_cell.length_b   1.000
_cell.length_c   1.000
_cell.angle_alpha   90.00
_cell.angle_beta   90.00
_cell.angle_gamma   90.00
#
_symmetry.space_group_name_H-M   'P 1'
#
loop_
_entity.id
_entity.type
_entity.pdbx_description
1 polymer ?
#
loop_
_entity_poly.entity_id
_entity_poly.type
_entity_poly.pdbx_seq_one_letter_code
_entity_poly.pdbx_strand_id
1 'polypeptide(L)'
;MNFELEPEPNHRELHHRLNDAFTPTYLTILSIIQAVALTDLATVVAAEYRQFTVVHWLLALLTFCVLIIVWNVYTIQGTIWRWIPDVRDAAMPFVVGALELYLDHTITQGMSFWLLGLAGIAAMGAVGTWYMHWRARTEAGNDQLLRYLRRHHLLFALYYAGGAAFLLLLAWANSVGGWEAAEGGQGVLAVGTALMVGVCLSGAAIISHLYWRKAVVYAHTGLLKLRKDMVKRPISSWVTSPPQETNREAGIQRVLRYQRETPSGRCS
;
A
#
# COMPACT_ATOMS: atom_id res chain seq x y z
N MET A 1 -28.12 9.03 -36.12
CA MET A 1 -26.81 8.93 -36.80
C MET A 1 -25.79 8.68 -35.71
N ASN A 2 -25.44 7.42 -35.47
CA ASN A 2 -24.46 7.04 -34.44
C ASN A 2 -23.08 7.23 -35.07
N PHE A 3 -22.36 8.25 -34.62
CA PHE A 3 -20.92 8.35 -34.91
C PHE A 3 -20.22 7.32 -34.03
N GLU A 4 -19.95 6.14 -34.58
CA GLU A 4 -18.90 5.28 -34.03
C GLU A 4 -17.57 5.98 -34.33
N LEU A 5 -17.12 6.80 -33.38
CA LEU A 5 -15.79 7.38 -33.39
C LEU A 5 -14.80 6.21 -33.27
N GLU A 6 -14.19 5.83 -34.40
CA GLU A 6 -13.10 4.87 -34.36
C GLU A 6 -11.99 5.39 -33.44
N PRO A 7 -11.46 4.56 -32.54
CA PRO A 7 -10.44 5.00 -31.60
C PRO A 7 -9.17 5.43 -32.35
N GLU A 8 -8.74 6.68 -32.15
CA GLU A 8 -7.57 7.27 -32.81
C GLU A 8 -6.30 6.46 -32.46
N PRO A 9 -5.49 5.97 -33.43
CA PRO A 9 -4.41 5.02 -33.16
C PRO A 9 -3.39 5.47 -32.10
N ASN A 10 -3.23 6.78 -31.91
CA ASN A 10 -2.39 7.37 -30.86
C ASN A 10 -2.93 7.18 -29.42
N HIS A 11 -4.22 6.89 -29.26
CA HIS A 11 -4.85 6.72 -27.94
C HIS A 11 -4.26 5.54 -27.16
N ARG A 12 -3.91 4.44 -27.84
CA ARG A 12 -3.36 3.22 -27.21
C ARG A 12 -1.94 3.42 -26.73
N GLU A 13 -1.17 4.17 -27.51
CA GLU A 13 0.21 4.52 -27.20
C GLU A 13 0.27 5.48 -26.00
N LEU A 14 -0.55 6.54 -26.00
CA LEU A 14 -0.66 7.45 -24.85
C LEU A 14 -1.10 6.70 -23.58
N HIS A 15 -2.08 5.80 -23.71
CA HIS A 15 -2.55 4.97 -22.60
C HIS A 15 -1.44 4.08 -22.02
N HIS A 16 -0.62 3.45 -22.88
CA HIS A 16 0.53 2.65 -22.42
C HIS A 16 1.55 3.53 -21.69
N ARG A 17 1.95 4.65 -22.28
CA ARG A 17 2.92 5.58 -21.68
C ARG A 17 2.48 6.09 -20.31
N LEU A 18 1.20 6.47 -20.17
CA LEU A 18 0.67 6.96 -18.90
C LEU A 18 0.65 5.87 -17.82
N ASN A 19 0.29 4.64 -18.17
CA ASN A 19 0.31 3.53 -17.21
C ASN A 19 1.73 3.14 -16.79
N ASP A 20 2.66 3.05 -17.74
CA ASP A 20 4.04 2.61 -17.46
C ASP A 20 4.83 3.64 -16.65
N ALA A 21 4.57 4.93 -16.86
CA ALA A 21 5.24 6.01 -16.14
C ALA A 21 4.69 6.22 -14.71
N PHE A 22 3.44 5.83 -14.43
CA PHE A 22 2.78 6.22 -13.18
C PHE A 22 3.39 5.57 -11.94
N THR A 23 3.42 4.24 -11.86
CA THR A 23 3.90 3.53 -10.66
C THR A 23 5.31 3.98 -10.25
N PRO A 24 6.31 4.05 -11.16
CA PRO A 24 7.65 4.53 -10.80
C PRO A 24 7.65 5.98 -10.30
N THR A 25 6.89 6.86 -10.94
CA THR A 25 6.79 8.28 -10.54
C THR A 25 6.15 8.41 -9.15
N TYR A 26 5.07 7.66 -8.92
CA TYR A 26 4.34 7.65 -7.66
C TYR A 26 5.22 7.17 -6.50
N LEU A 27 5.94 6.07 -6.68
CA LEU A 27 6.84 5.54 -5.65
C LEU A 27 8.04 6.45 -5.39
N THR A 28 8.49 7.19 -6.40
CA THR A 28 9.55 8.19 -6.25
C THR A 28 9.09 9.36 -5.38
N ILE A 29 7.91 9.93 -5.68
CA ILE A 29 7.31 11.01 -4.89
C ILE A 29 7.08 10.54 -3.44
N LEU A 30 6.52 9.34 -3.28
CA LEU A 30 6.32 8.75 -1.96
C LEU A 30 7.64 8.62 -1.19
N SER A 31 8.72 8.15 -1.84
CA SER A 31 10.03 7.99 -1.19
C SER A 31 10.62 9.33 -0.74
N ILE A 32 10.43 10.40 -1.52
CA ILE A 32 10.85 11.76 -1.15
C ILE A 32 10.09 12.22 0.09
N ILE A 33 8.77 12.07 0.11
CA ILE A 33 7.92 12.47 1.24
C ILE A 33 8.28 11.67 2.50
N GLN A 34 8.48 10.36 2.37
CA GLN A 34 8.90 9.50 3.49
C GLN A 34 10.27 9.90 4.05
N ALA A 35 11.23 10.29 3.19
CA ALA A 35 12.51 10.81 3.65
C ALA A 35 12.36 12.11 4.44
N VAL A 36 11.45 13.01 4.01
CA VAL A 36 11.14 14.25 4.73
C VAL A 36 10.53 13.94 6.10
N ALA A 37 9.51 13.07 6.17
CA ALA A 37 8.89 12.68 7.44
C ALA A 37 9.89 12.00 8.40
N LEU A 38 10.70 11.06 7.92
CA LEU A 38 11.74 10.44 8.76
C LEU A 38 12.77 11.44 9.27
N THR A 39 13.14 12.43 8.46
CA THR A 39 14.06 13.50 8.87
C THR A 39 13.42 14.41 9.91
N ASP A 40 12.13 14.73 9.75
CA ASP A 40 11.36 15.52 10.71
C ASP A 40 11.24 14.81 12.05
N LEU A 41 10.82 13.54 12.06
CA LEU A 41 10.80 12.69 13.26
C LEU A 41 12.17 12.65 13.96
N ALA A 42 13.26 12.45 13.20
CA ALA A 42 14.60 12.45 13.76
C ALA A 42 14.97 13.81 14.38
N THR A 43 14.52 14.91 13.76
CA THR A 43 14.74 16.28 14.26
C THR A 43 13.96 16.54 15.54
N VAL A 44 12.68 16.16 15.61
CA VAL A 44 11.84 16.25 16.81
C VAL A 44 12.47 15.46 17.96
N VAL A 45 12.89 14.22 17.71
CA VAL A 45 13.57 13.40 18.72
C VAL A 45 14.90 14.04 19.14
N ALA A 46 15.72 14.49 18.21
CA ALA A 46 17.03 15.08 18.52
C ALA A 46 16.91 16.38 19.33
N ALA A 47 15.87 17.18 19.10
CA ALA A 47 15.61 18.41 19.84
C ALA A 47 15.19 18.11 21.30
N GLU A 48 14.37 17.08 21.51
CA GLU A 48 13.62 16.91 22.76
C GLU A 48 13.98 15.64 23.56
N TYR A 49 14.90 14.79 23.08
CA TYR A 49 15.19 13.47 23.69
C TYR A 49 15.53 13.52 25.19
N ARG A 50 16.11 14.62 25.67
CA ARG A 50 16.45 14.78 27.10
C ARG A 50 15.24 14.97 27.99
N GLN A 51 14.13 15.47 27.44
CA GLN A 51 12.88 15.76 28.14
C GLN A 51 11.84 14.66 27.92
N PHE A 52 12.13 13.71 27.03
CA PHE A 52 11.21 12.60 26.72
C PHE A 52 10.98 11.70 27.91
N THR A 53 9.72 11.59 28.29
CA THR A 53 9.24 10.51 29.18
C THR A 53 9.14 9.19 28.40
N VAL A 54 8.90 8.08 29.12
CA VAL A 54 8.65 6.77 28.50
C VAL A 54 7.51 6.82 27.47
N VAL A 55 6.48 7.62 27.73
CA VAL A 55 5.35 7.80 26.80
C VAL A 55 5.84 8.43 25.49
N HIS A 56 6.65 9.49 25.55
CA HIS A 56 7.19 10.15 24.35
C HIS A 56 8.03 9.18 23.50
N TRP A 57 8.86 8.35 24.14
CA TRP A 57 9.61 7.31 23.43
C TRP A 57 8.71 6.27 22.75
N LEU A 58 7.63 5.84 23.42
CA LEU A 58 6.65 4.95 22.81
C LEU A 58 5.94 5.62 21.63
N LEU A 59 5.55 6.89 21.75
CA LEU A 59 4.90 7.64 20.68
C LEU A 59 5.83 7.81 19.47
N ALA A 60 7.11 8.15 19.69
CA ALA A 60 8.11 8.24 18.63
C ALA A 60 8.32 6.89 17.93
N LEU A 61 8.42 5.79 18.68
CA LEU A 61 8.54 4.44 18.12
C LEU A 61 7.30 4.04 17.30
N LEU A 62 6.11 4.31 17.82
CA LEU A 62 4.86 4.02 17.12
C LEU A 62 4.72 4.87 15.86
N THR A 63 5.14 6.14 15.90
CA THR A 63 5.16 7.04 14.74
C THR A 63 6.10 6.51 13.66
N PHE A 64 7.31 6.08 14.03
CA PHE A 64 8.23 5.40 13.12
C PHE A 64 7.60 4.15 12.47
N CYS A 65 6.91 3.33 13.26
CA CYS A 65 6.17 2.17 12.73
C CYS A 65 5.05 2.58 11.75
N VAL A 66 4.35 3.69 12.02
CA VAL A 66 3.31 4.22 11.13
C VAL A 66 3.90 4.62 9.79
N LEU A 67 5.04 5.34 9.76
CA LEU A 67 5.73 5.71 8.52
C LEU A 67 6.04 4.46 7.67
N ILE A 68 6.59 3.41 8.30
CA ILE A 68 6.87 2.14 7.63
C ILE A 68 5.59 1.48 7.09
N ILE A 69 4.51 1.46 7.89
CA ILE A 69 3.23 0.87 7.48
C ILE A 69 2.64 1.63 6.29
N VAL A 70 2.66 2.96 6.33
CA VAL A 70 2.17 3.83 5.25
C VAL A 70 2.94 3.53 3.96
N TRP A 71 4.28 3.58 4.02
CA TRP A 71 5.14 3.24 2.88
C TRP A 71 4.83 1.84 2.32
N ASN A 72 4.69 0.84 3.21
CA ASN A 72 4.42 -0.54 2.82
C ASN A 72 3.07 -0.67 2.09
N VAL A 73 2.01 -0.06 2.64
CA VAL A 73 0.67 -0.09 2.05
C VAL A 73 0.68 0.55 0.67
N TYR A 74 1.25 1.75 0.52
CA TYR A 74 1.30 2.42 -0.78
C TYR A 74 2.15 1.67 -1.80
N THR A 75 3.27 1.07 -1.38
CA THR A 75 4.10 0.23 -2.26
C THR A 75 3.32 -0.97 -2.79
N ILE A 76 2.59 -1.66 -1.90
CA ILE A 76 1.76 -2.80 -2.27
C ILE A 76 0.66 -2.36 -3.25
N GLN A 77 -0.06 -1.28 -2.95
CA GLN A 77 -1.15 -0.81 -3.80
C GLN A 77 -0.66 -0.37 -5.18
N GLY A 78 0.43 0.40 -5.24
CA GLY A 78 1.02 0.86 -6.50
C GLY A 78 1.63 -0.25 -7.35
N THR A 79 1.95 -1.40 -6.74
CA THR A 79 2.47 -2.58 -7.45
C THR A 79 1.35 -3.49 -7.97
N ILE A 80 0.28 -3.67 -7.19
CA ILE A 80 -0.79 -4.63 -7.52
C ILE A 80 -1.73 -4.09 -8.59
N TRP A 81 -2.06 -2.79 -8.53
CA TRP A 81 -3.14 -2.23 -9.33
C TRP A 81 -2.60 -1.34 -10.43
N ARG A 82 -3.11 -1.58 -11.65
CA ARG A 82 -2.86 -0.73 -12.80
C ARG A 82 -4.06 0.18 -13.02
N TRP A 83 -3.84 1.49 -13.01
CA TRP A 83 -4.81 2.49 -13.43
C TRP A 83 -4.08 3.73 -13.98
N ILE A 84 -4.69 4.43 -14.93
CA ILE A 84 -4.18 5.72 -15.39
C ILE A 84 -4.45 6.74 -14.28
N PRO A 85 -3.43 7.45 -13.75
CA PRO A 85 -3.63 8.38 -12.64
C PRO A 85 -4.40 9.64 -13.02
N ASP A 86 -5.09 10.21 -12.03
CA ASP A 86 -5.68 11.55 -12.07
C ASP A 86 -4.92 12.45 -11.07
N VAL A 87 -5.13 13.77 -11.14
CA VAL A 87 -4.55 14.77 -10.22
C VAL A 87 -4.80 14.41 -8.75
N ARG A 88 -5.94 13.78 -8.46
CA ARG A 88 -6.30 13.31 -7.12
C ARG A 88 -5.35 12.22 -6.60
N ASP A 89 -4.88 11.33 -7.48
CA ASP A 89 -3.89 10.30 -7.10
C ASP A 89 -2.55 10.93 -6.78
N ALA A 90 -2.16 11.93 -7.57
CA ALA A 90 -0.92 12.67 -7.35
C ALA A 90 -0.95 13.46 -6.03
N ALA A 91 -2.13 13.92 -5.58
CA ALA A 91 -2.28 14.65 -4.33
C ALA A 91 -2.20 13.76 -3.06
N MET A 92 -2.57 12.48 -3.16
CA MET A 92 -2.67 11.57 -2.01
C MET A 92 -1.37 11.48 -1.17
N PRO A 93 -0.18 11.26 -1.77
CA PRO A 93 1.08 11.22 -1.01
C PRO A 93 1.33 12.50 -0.21
N PHE A 94 0.96 13.67 -0.74
CA PHE A 94 1.18 14.95 -0.05
C PHE A 94 0.25 15.13 1.16
N VAL A 95 -1.01 14.72 1.02
CA VAL A 95 -1.96 14.75 2.15
C VAL A 95 -1.48 13.82 3.26
N VAL A 96 -1.01 12.62 2.90
CA VAL A 96 -0.46 11.68 3.88
C VAL A 96 0.83 12.21 4.48
N GLY A 97 1.74 12.77 3.70
CA GLY A 97 2.96 13.39 4.21
C GLY A 97 2.68 14.54 5.19
N ALA A 98 1.66 15.37 4.92
CA ALA A 98 1.26 16.41 5.86
C ALA A 98 0.72 15.85 7.18
N LEU A 99 -0.01 14.73 7.14
CA LEU A 99 -0.48 14.03 8.33
C LEU A 99 0.66 13.35 9.11
N GLU A 100 1.66 12.82 8.41
CA GLU A 100 2.88 12.25 9.01
C GLU A 100 3.68 13.33 9.76
N LEU A 101 3.92 14.48 9.13
CA LEU A 101 4.59 15.62 9.76
C LEU A 101 3.79 16.18 10.96
N TYR A 102 2.46 16.23 10.84
CA TYR A 102 1.60 16.56 11.96
C TYR A 102 1.76 15.54 13.10
N LEU A 103 1.81 14.25 12.79
CA LEU A 103 1.99 13.20 13.78
C LEU A 103 3.33 13.33 14.51
N ASP A 104 4.42 13.63 13.80
CA ASP A 104 5.76 13.85 14.38
C ASP A 104 5.74 15.00 15.42
N HIS A 105 5.15 16.14 15.07
CA HIS A 105 5.08 17.30 15.96
C HIS A 105 4.15 17.10 17.17
N THR A 106 3.13 16.26 17.04
CA THR A 106 2.19 16.02 18.14
C THR A 106 2.72 15.06 19.20
N ILE A 107 3.87 14.40 18.97
CA ILE A 107 4.55 13.57 19.98
C ILE A 107 4.78 14.36 21.27
N THR A 108 5.17 15.63 21.18
CA THR A 108 5.48 16.50 22.33
C THR A 108 4.30 17.34 22.80
N GLN A 109 3.25 17.47 21.98
CA GLN A 109 2.06 18.26 22.33
C GLN A 109 1.06 17.48 23.18
N GLY A 110 1.10 16.14 23.12
CA GLY A 110 0.35 15.27 24.01
C GLY A 110 -0.45 14.19 23.30
N MET A 111 -0.85 13.18 24.08
CA MET A 111 -1.50 11.96 23.60
C MET A 111 -2.74 12.24 22.73
N SER A 112 -3.62 13.16 23.13
CA SER A 112 -4.86 13.42 22.38
C SER A 112 -4.60 13.97 20.98
N PHE A 113 -3.62 14.88 20.83
CA PHE A 113 -3.26 15.43 19.52
C PHE A 113 -2.59 14.37 18.64
N TRP A 114 -1.75 13.53 19.23
CA TRP A 114 -1.13 12.40 18.54
C TRP A 114 -2.16 11.36 18.07
N LEU A 115 -3.14 11.02 18.91
CA LEU A 115 -4.26 10.13 18.53
C LEU A 115 -5.12 10.72 17.42
N LEU A 116 -5.33 12.05 17.41
CA LEU A 116 -6.02 12.76 16.33
C LEU A 116 -5.26 12.64 15.00
N GLY A 117 -3.94 12.81 15.02
CA GLY A 117 -3.09 12.64 13.84
C GLY A 117 -3.18 11.22 13.29
N LEU A 118 -3.07 10.23 14.18
CA LEU A 118 -3.18 8.83 13.81
C LEU A 118 -4.57 8.46 13.29
N ALA A 119 -5.63 9.04 13.86
CA ALA A 119 -6.99 8.89 13.35
C ALA A 119 -7.13 9.48 11.94
N GLY A 120 -6.48 10.62 11.66
CA GLY A 120 -6.41 11.21 10.32
C GLY A 120 -5.75 10.28 9.31
N ILE A 121 -4.59 9.70 9.66
CA ILE A 121 -3.90 8.71 8.81
C ILE A 121 -4.77 7.48 8.58
N ALA A 122 -5.41 6.94 9.62
CA ALA A 122 -6.31 5.80 9.50
C ALA A 122 -7.53 6.12 8.62
N ALA A 123 -8.15 7.30 8.77
CA ALA A 123 -9.25 7.75 7.92
C ALA A 123 -8.82 7.87 6.46
N MET A 124 -7.63 8.43 6.20
CA MET A 124 -7.06 8.48 4.86
C MET A 124 -6.77 7.08 4.29
N GLY A 125 -6.33 6.12 5.10
CA GLY A 125 -6.19 4.72 4.70
C GLY A 125 -7.52 4.09 4.28
N ALA A 126 -8.61 4.38 5.00
CA ALA A 126 -9.95 3.92 4.64
C ALA A 126 -10.44 4.54 3.32
N VAL A 127 -10.31 5.87 3.20
CA VAL A 127 -10.69 6.62 1.99
C VAL A 127 -9.87 6.16 0.79
N GLY A 128 -8.56 6.03 0.95
CA GLY A 128 -7.65 5.54 -0.09
C GLY A 128 -8.02 4.12 -0.54
N THR A 129 -8.28 3.20 0.39
CA THR A 129 -8.71 1.83 0.05
C THR A 129 -10.05 1.81 -0.70
N TRP A 130 -11.01 2.63 -0.26
CA TRP A 130 -12.31 2.73 -0.91
C TRP A 130 -12.21 3.32 -2.33
N TYR A 131 -11.49 4.44 -2.44
CA TYR A 131 -11.24 5.14 -3.68
C TYR A 131 -10.55 4.22 -4.70
N MET A 132 -9.54 3.49 -4.25
CA MET A 132 -8.78 2.59 -5.10
C MET A 132 -9.59 1.35 -5.52
N HIS A 133 -10.47 0.83 -4.65
CA HIS A 133 -11.44 -0.21 -5.02
C HIS A 133 -12.46 0.28 -6.04
N TRP A 134 -12.92 1.53 -5.93
CA TRP A 134 -13.80 2.15 -6.92
C TRP A 134 -13.10 2.29 -8.28
N ARG A 135 -11.85 2.77 -8.28
CA ARG A 135 -11.06 2.97 -9.50
C ARG A 135 -10.61 1.66 -10.16
N ALA A 136 -10.27 0.65 -9.37
CA ALA A 136 -9.92 -0.66 -9.90
C ALA A 136 -11.12 -1.36 -10.60
N ARG A 137 -12.36 -0.93 -10.37
CA ARG A 137 -13.55 -1.42 -11.10
C ARG A 137 -13.75 -0.79 -12.47
N THR A 138 -13.14 0.36 -12.74
CA THR A 138 -13.31 1.03 -14.05
C THR A 138 -12.37 0.47 -15.11
N GLU A 139 -11.36 -0.31 -14.71
CA GLU A 139 -10.35 -0.88 -15.59
C GLU A 139 -10.60 -2.37 -15.85
N ALA A 140 -10.88 -2.73 -17.11
CA ALA A 140 -11.25 -4.10 -17.50
C ALA A 140 -10.18 -5.17 -17.16
N GLY A 141 -8.91 -4.78 -17.05
CA GLY A 141 -7.81 -5.68 -16.68
C GLY A 141 -7.82 -6.13 -15.21
N ASN A 142 -8.57 -5.45 -14.35
CA ASN A 142 -8.54 -5.67 -12.89
C ASN A 142 -9.71 -6.53 -12.38
N ASP A 143 -10.73 -6.80 -13.19
CA ASP A 143 -11.99 -7.43 -12.77
C ASP A 143 -11.84 -8.81 -12.12
N GLN A 144 -10.88 -9.61 -12.60
CA GLN A 144 -10.67 -10.97 -12.10
C GLN A 144 -9.95 -10.95 -10.74
N LEU A 145 -8.92 -10.11 -10.60
CA LEU A 145 -8.17 -9.93 -9.37
C LEU A 145 -9.01 -9.22 -8.30
N LEU A 146 -9.80 -8.21 -8.69
CA LEU A 146 -10.68 -7.48 -7.80
C LEU A 146 -11.76 -8.38 -7.21
N ARG A 147 -12.36 -9.28 -8.01
CA ARG A 147 -13.31 -10.28 -7.48
C ARG A 147 -12.67 -11.22 -6.45
N TYR A 148 -11.41 -11.60 -6.64
CA TYR A 148 -10.67 -12.43 -5.69
C TYR A 148 -10.32 -11.69 -4.40
N LEU A 149 -9.89 -10.43 -4.51
CA LEU A 149 -9.44 -9.61 -3.37
C LEU A 149 -10.56 -8.79 -2.70
N ARG A 150 -11.79 -8.75 -3.26
CA ARG A 150 -12.90 -7.91 -2.77
C ARG A 150 -13.15 -8.02 -1.26
N ARG A 151 -13.15 -9.25 -0.72
CA ARG A 151 -13.35 -9.46 0.72
C ARG A 151 -12.22 -8.86 1.55
N HIS A 152 -10.98 -8.93 1.05
CA HIS A 152 -9.82 -8.34 1.72
C HIS A 152 -9.88 -6.82 1.66
N HIS A 153 -10.21 -6.22 0.52
CA HIS A 153 -10.40 -4.76 0.41
C HIS A 153 -11.47 -4.25 1.36
N LEU A 154 -12.61 -4.94 1.46
CA LEU A 154 -13.67 -4.55 2.39
C LEU A 154 -13.21 -4.66 3.84
N LEU A 155 -12.56 -5.77 4.22
CA LEU A 155 -12.02 -5.94 5.57
C LEU A 155 -10.95 -4.88 5.89
N PHE A 156 -10.10 -4.53 4.92
CA PHE A 156 -9.08 -3.51 5.07
C PHE A 156 -9.70 -2.12 5.26
N ALA A 157 -10.67 -1.75 4.43
CA ALA A 157 -11.38 -0.48 4.56
C ALA A 157 -12.14 -0.37 5.90
N LEU A 158 -12.83 -1.45 6.32
CA LEU A 158 -13.53 -1.50 7.61
C LEU A 158 -12.55 -1.44 8.79
N TYR A 159 -11.38 -2.08 8.67
CA TYR A 159 -10.34 -2.03 9.69
C TYR A 159 -9.83 -0.61 9.89
N TYR A 160 -9.52 0.12 8.82
CA TYR A 160 -9.08 1.51 8.91
C TYR A 160 -10.18 2.45 9.37
N ALA A 161 -11.42 2.28 8.89
CA ALA A 161 -12.55 3.11 9.31
C ALA A 161 -12.88 2.89 10.80
N GLY A 162 -12.94 1.63 11.23
CA GLY A 162 -13.14 1.26 12.63
C GLY A 162 -11.97 1.73 13.51
N GLY A 163 -10.74 1.61 13.03
CA GLY A 163 -9.54 2.13 13.69
C GLY A 163 -9.58 3.65 13.86
N ALA A 164 -9.96 4.40 12.82
CA ALA A 164 -10.11 5.85 12.90
C ALA A 164 -11.19 6.25 13.92
N ALA A 165 -12.36 5.62 13.89
CA ALA A 165 -13.43 5.87 14.87
C ALA A 165 -12.97 5.55 16.30
N PHE A 166 -12.28 4.43 16.50
CA PHE A 166 -11.72 4.04 17.79
C PHE A 166 -10.67 5.04 18.30
N LEU A 167 -9.75 5.48 17.43
CA LEU A 167 -8.74 6.48 17.78
C LEU A 167 -9.35 7.84 18.11
N LEU A 168 -10.40 8.27 17.41
CA LEU A 168 -11.15 9.48 17.74
C LEU A 168 -11.83 9.38 19.10
N LEU A 169 -12.43 8.22 19.42
CA LEU A 169 -13.01 7.98 20.74
C LEU A 169 -11.94 8.01 21.84
N LEU A 170 -10.75 7.44 21.59
CA LEU A 170 -9.62 7.53 22.53
C LEU A 170 -9.09 8.95 22.69
N ALA A 171 -8.98 9.70 21.59
CA ALA A 171 -8.55 11.10 21.62
C ALA A 171 -9.55 11.94 22.43
N TRP A 172 -10.84 11.74 22.19
CA TRP A 172 -11.91 12.38 22.95
C TRP A 172 -11.86 11.98 24.43
N ALA A 173 -11.76 10.69 24.75
CA ALA A 173 -11.64 10.21 26.12
C ALA A 173 -10.41 10.75 26.85
N ASN A 174 -9.26 10.90 26.17
CA ASN A 174 -8.07 11.53 26.74
C ASN A 174 -8.23 13.05 26.92
N SER A 175 -8.99 13.74 26.05
CA SER A 175 -9.28 15.17 26.20
C SER A 175 -10.28 15.50 27.30
N VAL A 176 -11.32 14.68 27.47
CA VAL A 176 -12.37 14.85 28.49
C VAL A 176 -11.93 14.27 29.83
N GLY A 177 -11.15 13.19 29.79
CA GLY A 177 -10.51 12.55 30.94
C GLY A 177 -9.39 13.37 31.60
N GLY A 178 -9.22 14.65 31.21
CA GLY A 178 -8.62 15.68 32.07
C GLY A 178 -9.44 15.98 33.34
N TRP A 179 -10.19 15.00 33.85
CA TRP A 179 -10.91 15.05 35.12
C TRP A 179 -9.96 14.57 36.23
N GLU A 180 -9.46 15.56 36.97
CA GLU A 180 -8.88 15.43 38.31
C GLU A 180 -7.71 14.44 38.43
N ALA A 181 -6.52 14.97 38.12
CA ALA A 181 -5.25 14.41 38.52
C ALA A 181 -5.16 14.32 40.05
N ALA A 182 -5.69 13.24 40.62
CA ALA A 182 -5.07 12.58 41.74
C ALA A 182 -3.73 11.98 41.25
N GLU A 183 -2.67 12.31 41.97
CA GLU A 183 -1.27 12.04 41.68
C GLU A 183 -0.99 10.60 41.20
N GLY A 184 -0.20 10.45 40.14
CA GLY A 184 0.46 9.19 39.73
C GLY A 184 -0.22 8.33 38.64
N GLY A 185 -1.54 8.41 38.46
CA GLY A 185 -2.29 7.48 37.57
C GLY A 185 -2.20 7.76 36.07
N GLN A 186 -2.01 9.01 35.66
CA GLN A 186 -2.06 9.42 34.25
C GLN A 186 -0.94 8.80 33.39
N GLY A 187 0.25 8.57 33.96
CA GLY A 187 1.36 7.95 33.24
C GLY A 187 1.07 6.50 32.82
N VAL A 188 0.42 5.73 33.70
CA VAL A 188 0.06 4.32 33.44
C VAL A 188 -1.00 4.22 32.34
N LEU A 189 -2.02 5.09 32.38
CA LEU A 189 -3.07 5.13 31.36
C LEU A 189 -2.52 5.56 29.99
N ALA A 190 -1.60 6.52 29.94
CA ALA A 190 -0.96 6.94 28.71
C ALA A 190 -0.11 5.81 28.09
N VAL A 191 0.69 5.10 28.91
CA VAL A 191 1.44 3.92 28.46
C VAL A 191 0.49 2.82 27.97
N GLY A 192 -0.58 2.53 28.73
CA GLY A 192 -1.58 1.53 28.33
C GLY A 192 -2.25 1.87 27.00
N THR A 193 -2.57 3.15 26.78
CA THR A 193 -3.12 3.64 25.52
C THR A 193 -2.13 3.48 24.37
N ALA A 194 -0.87 3.86 24.56
CA ALA A 194 0.18 3.68 23.55
C ALA A 194 0.39 2.20 23.19
N LEU A 195 0.43 1.30 24.18
CA LEU A 195 0.56 -0.14 23.95
C LEU A 195 -0.64 -0.72 23.19
N MET A 196 -1.86 -0.31 23.54
CA MET A 196 -3.07 -0.72 22.82
C MET A 196 -3.03 -0.26 21.36
N VAL A 197 -2.61 0.98 21.10
CA VAL A 197 -2.38 1.47 19.74
C VAL A 197 -1.31 0.64 19.02
N GLY A 198 -0.23 0.27 19.69
CA GLY A 198 0.79 -0.63 19.14
C GLY A 198 0.24 -2.01 18.72
N VAL A 199 -0.68 -2.58 19.50
CA VAL A 199 -1.38 -3.82 19.14
C VAL A 199 -2.24 -3.61 17.89
N CYS A 200 -2.96 -2.48 17.79
CA CYS A 200 -3.70 -2.13 16.58
C CYS A 200 -2.77 -1.99 15.37
N LEU A 201 -1.67 -1.24 15.47
CA LEU A 201 -0.72 -1.10 14.36
C LEU A 201 -0.13 -2.44 13.90
N SER A 202 0.14 -3.35 14.84
CA SER A 202 0.58 -4.71 14.54
C SER A 202 -0.46 -5.48 13.73
N GLY A 203 -1.74 -5.32 14.06
CA GLY A 203 -2.86 -5.87 13.28
C GLY A 203 -2.87 -5.35 11.84
N ALA A 204 -2.69 -4.04 11.64
CA ALA A 204 -2.61 -3.44 10.30
C ALA A 204 -1.45 -4.03 9.47
N ALA A 205 -0.26 -4.13 10.08
CA ALA A 205 0.92 -4.71 9.45
C ALA A 205 0.71 -6.18 9.05
N ILE A 206 0.10 -6.99 9.94
CA ILE A 206 -0.22 -8.39 9.65
C ILE A 206 -1.20 -8.50 8.47
N ILE A 207 -2.28 -7.71 8.47
CA ILE A 207 -3.27 -7.75 7.39
C ILE A 207 -2.63 -7.33 6.05
N SER A 208 -1.82 -6.27 6.05
CA SER A 208 -1.06 -5.83 4.88
C SER A 208 -0.14 -6.94 4.35
N HIS A 209 0.62 -7.58 5.24
CA HIS A 209 1.53 -8.66 4.88
C HIS A 209 0.80 -9.89 4.30
N LEU A 210 -0.34 -10.28 4.88
CA LEU A 210 -1.17 -11.36 4.37
C LEU A 210 -1.75 -11.04 2.98
N TYR A 211 -2.11 -9.77 2.76
CA TYR A 211 -2.57 -9.28 1.46
C TYR A 211 -1.46 -9.35 0.41
N TRP A 212 -0.27 -8.84 0.72
CA TRP A 212 0.91 -8.92 -0.16
C TRP A 212 1.26 -10.35 -0.54
N ARG A 213 1.29 -11.27 0.44
CA ARG A 213 1.60 -12.68 0.17
C ARG A 213 0.62 -13.30 -0.82
N LYS A 214 -0.67 -12.95 -0.76
CA LYS A 214 -1.66 -13.45 -1.74
C LYS A 214 -1.42 -12.89 -3.13
N ALA A 215 -1.05 -11.62 -3.23
CA ALA A 215 -0.70 -11.00 -4.50
C ALA A 215 0.54 -11.65 -5.13
N VAL A 216 1.60 -11.88 -4.34
CA VAL A 216 2.83 -12.57 -4.80
C VAL A 216 2.54 -14.00 -5.25
N VAL A 217 1.74 -14.76 -4.50
CA VAL A 217 1.33 -16.12 -4.91
C VAL A 217 0.54 -16.08 -6.21
N TYR A 218 -0.38 -15.14 -6.38
CA TYR A 218 -1.11 -14.97 -7.63
C TYR A 218 -0.17 -14.64 -8.79
N ALA A 219 0.78 -13.72 -8.60
CA ALA A 219 1.77 -13.33 -9.61
C ALA A 219 2.64 -14.52 -10.08
N HIS A 220 3.06 -15.39 -9.16
CA HIS A 220 3.85 -16.57 -9.51
C HIS A 220 3.05 -17.72 -10.14
N THR A 221 1.82 -17.94 -9.67
CA THR A 221 1.05 -19.16 -10.05
C THR A 221 0.03 -18.91 -11.15
N GLY A 222 -0.38 -17.67 -11.38
CA GLY A 222 -1.52 -17.32 -12.25
C GLY A 222 -2.87 -17.86 -11.74
N LEU A 223 -2.91 -18.53 -10.57
CA LEU A 223 -4.07 -19.23 -10.05
C LEU A 223 -4.78 -18.39 -8.99
N LEU A 224 -6.03 -18.00 -9.28
CA LEU A 224 -6.94 -17.30 -8.34
C LEU A 224 -7.50 -18.21 -7.24
N LYS A 225 -7.09 -19.46 -7.20
CA LYS A 225 -7.43 -20.43 -6.16
C LYS A 225 -6.25 -21.38 -6.02
N LEU A 226 -5.56 -21.35 -4.88
CA LEU A 226 -4.89 -22.55 -4.41
C LEU A 226 -5.98 -23.60 -4.23
N ARG A 227 -6.10 -24.49 -5.23
CA ARG A 227 -6.80 -25.75 -5.08
C ARG A 227 -6.26 -26.37 -3.78
N LYS A 228 -7.14 -26.65 -2.80
CA LYS A 228 -6.78 -27.13 -1.43
C LYS A 228 -5.78 -28.30 -1.46
N ASP A 229 -5.74 -28.99 -2.58
CA ASP A 229 -4.93 -30.14 -2.96
C ASP A 229 -3.42 -29.84 -3.04
N MET A 230 -3.02 -28.57 -3.24
CA MET A 230 -1.60 -28.19 -3.38
C MET A 230 -0.89 -27.91 -2.04
N VAL A 231 -1.62 -27.80 -0.93
CA VAL A 231 -1.02 -27.58 0.42
C VAL A 231 -0.26 -28.81 0.93
N LYS A 232 -0.33 -29.96 0.24
CA LYS A 232 0.37 -31.19 0.61
C LYS A 232 1.77 -31.36 0.02
N ARG A 233 2.27 -30.47 -0.84
CA ARG A 233 3.63 -30.62 -1.39
C ARG A 233 4.66 -29.76 -0.65
N PRO A 234 5.72 -30.36 -0.07
CA PRO A 234 6.81 -29.60 0.55
C PRO A 234 7.52 -28.73 -0.48
N ILE A 235 7.95 -27.55 -0.02
CA ILE A 235 8.64 -26.51 -0.82
C ILE A 235 9.95 -27.04 -1.45
N SER A 236 10.52 -28.14 -0.94
CA SER A 236 11.73 -28.78 -1.50
C SER A 236 11.56 -29.40 -2.89
N SER A 237 10.32 -29.58 -3.37
CA SER A 237 10.06 -30.15 -4.71
C SER A 237 10.11 -29.15 -5.86
N TRP A 238 10.28 -27.85 -5.57
CA TRP A 238 10.28 -26.78 -6.59
C TRP A 238 11.69 -26.37 -7.05
N VAL A 239 12.74 -26.97 -6.50
CA VAL A 239 14.15 -26.60 -6.78
C VAL A 239 14.81 -27.48 -7.86
N THR A 240 14.16 -28.55 -8.35
CA THR A 240 14.81 -29.52 -9.26
C THR A 240 14.18 -29.71 -10.64
N SER A 241 13.26 -28.84 -11.06
CA SER A 241 12.79 -28.87 -12.45
C SER A 241 13.60 -27.89 -13.30
N PRO A 242 14.54 -28.34 -14.15
CA PRO A 242 15.15 -27.45 -15.13
C PRO A 242 14.06 -26.94 -16.10
N PRO A 243 14.22 -25.72 -16.65
CA PRO A 243 13.24 -25.16 -17.56
C PRO A 243 13.08 -26.09 -18.78
N GLN A 244 11.84 -26.48 -19.07
CA GLN A 244 11.49 -27.27 -20.25
C GLN A 244 11.91 -26.51 -21.51
N GLU A 245 13.02 -26.96 -22.10
CA GLU A 245 13.64 -26.46 -23.34
C GLU A 245 12.82 -26.79 -24.61
N THR A 246 11.65 -27.41 -24.45
CA THR A 246 10.86 -27.99 -25.55
C THR A 246 10.08 -26.98 -26.40
N ASN A 247 10.02 -25.69 -26.02
CA ASN A 247 9.33 -24.67 -26.81
C ASN A 247 10.25 -23.73 -27.62
N ARG A 248 11.57 -23.76 -27.38
CA ARG A 248 12.51 -22.88 -28.12
C ARG A 248 12.88 -23.46 -29.49
N GLU A 249 13.03 -24.79 -29.59
CA GLU A 249 13.36 -25.45 -30.86
C GLU A 249 12.21 -25.43 -31.87
N ALA A 250 10.95 -25.53 -31.40
CA ALA A 250 9.77 -25.45 -32.26
C ALA A 250 9.53 -24.06 -32.86
N GLY A 251 10.05 -23.00 -32.23
CA GLY A 251 10.04 -21.64 -32.75
C GLY A 251 11.13 -21.39 -33.79
N ILE A 252 12.36 -21.85 -33.52
CA ILE A 252 13.52 -21.66 -34.42
C ILE A 252 13.35 -22.46 -35.72
N GLN A 253 12.83 -23.70 -35.65
CA GLN A 253 12.50 -24.50 -36.83
C GLN A 253 11.42 -23.85 -37.72
N ARG A 254 10.49 -23.08 -37.12
CA ARG A 254 9.43 -22.37 -37.86
C ARG A 254 9.97 -21.15 -38.61
N VAL A 255 10.89 -20.39 -38.00
CA VAL A 255 11.55 -19.23 -38.64
C VAL A 255 12.47 -19.68 -39.78
N LEU A 256 13.21 -20.77 -39.60
CA LEU A 256 14.09 -21.31 -40.65
C LEU A 256 13.35 -21.94 -41.84
N ARG A 257 12.10 -22.38 -41.65
CA ARG A 257 11.25 -22.87 -42.75
C ARG A 257 10.67 -21.73 -43.58
N TYR A 258 10.32 -20.60 -42.95
CA TYR A 258 9.79 -19.42 -43.65
C TYR A 258 10.84 -18.70 -44.52
N GLN A 259 12.11 -18.70 -44.12
CA GLN A 259 13.20 -18.13 -44.95
C GLN A 259 13.59 -19.02 -46.15
N ARG A 260 13.15 -20.28 -46.20
CA ARG A 260 13.48 -21.20 -47.30
C ARG A 260 12.46 -21.18 -48.43
N GLU A 261 11.27 -20.60 -48.20
CA GLU A 261 10.14 -20.60 -49.13
C GLU A 261 9.89 -19.25 -49.81
N THR A 262 10.74 -18.24 -49.57
CA THR A 262 10.66 -16.96 -50.31
C THR A 262 11.46 -17.06 -51.61
N PRO A 263 10.83 -16.96 -52.79
CA PRO A 263 11.54 -16.90 -54.05
C PRO A 263 12.29 -15.57 -54.12
N SER A 264 13.60 -15.63 -54.36
CA SER A 264 14.43 -14.48 -54.69
C SER A 264 13.97 -13.87 -56.03
N GLY A 265 13.07 -12.89 -55.95
CA GLY A 265 12.69 -12.04 -57.07
C GLY A 265 13.86 -11.17 -57.51
N ARG A 266 14.41 -11.51 -58.68
CA ARG A 266 15.48 -10.83 -59.40
C ARG A 266 15.08 -9.38 -59.71
N CYS A 267 15.94 -8.42 -59.36
CA CYS A 267 16.00 -7.15 -60.09
C CYS A 267 17.03 -7.33 -61.21
N SER A 268 16.54 -7.16 -62.44
CA SER A 268 17.31 -6.85 -63.65
C SER A 268 16.88 -5.46 -64.07
#